data_AF-A0A1G2QNH4-F1
#
_entry.id   AF-A0A1G2QNH4-F1
#
_cell.length_a   1.000
_cell.length_b   1.000
_cell.length_c   1.000
_cell.angle_alpha   90.00
_cell.angle_beta   90.00
_cell.angle_gamma   90.00
#
_symmetry.space_group_name_H-M   'P 1'
#
loop_
_entity.id
_entity.type
_entity.pdbx_description
1 polymer ?
#
loop_
_entity_poly.entity_id
_entity_poly.type
_entity_poly.pdbx_seq_one_letter_code
_entity_poly.pdbx_strand_id
1 'polypeptide(L)'
;MDSKYKRCFSPSGKAKITLLGTLIAMLSLPILPVFAPSSSLAEAEADFSVPSIAATAIPETPLIQENSFLPASRHYSPKAELTVLEKIDVVVTAYSSSVWETDDTPYLTAANTLTRDGVVASNLLPFGTKIRIPELFGEKIFAVEDRMNQRIGDFQIDIWFPSSWQAKQFGLKYTYIETVK
;
A
#
# COMPACT_ATOMS: atom_id res chain seq x y z
N MET A 1 -34.97 -11.87 29.19
CA MET A 1 -33.77 -11.10 29.49
C MET A 1 -32.87 -11.09 28.25
N ASP A 2 -32.83 -10.13 27.34
CA ASP A 2 -33.65 -8.99 26.92
C ASP A 2 -33.08 -8.63 25.53
N SER A 3 -33.84 -8.76 24.45
CA SER A 3 -34.50 -7.62 23.79
C SER A 3 -33.71 -6.30 23.75
N LYS A 4 -32.43 -6.30 23.31
CA LYS A 4 -31.70 -5.03 23.10
C LYS A 4 -30.76 -4.92 21.89
N TYR A 5 -30.90 -5.69 20.82
CA TYR A 5 -30.15 -5.37 19.58
C TYR A 5 -30.94 -5.63 18.30
N LYS A 6 -31.96 -4.81 18.05
CA LYS A 6 -32.49 -4.56 16.71
C LYS A 6 -32.44 -3.06 16.44
N ARG A 7 -31.29 -2.56 15.99
CA ARG A 7 -31.23 -1.25 15.33
C ARG A 7 -31.39 -1.49 13.83
N CYS A 8 -32.60 -1.25 13.34
CA CYS A 8 -32.90 -1.13 11.93
C CYS A 8 -32.12 0.07 11.36
N PHE A 9 -31.22 -0.17 10.40
CA PHE A 9 -30.56 0.88 9.65
C PHE A 9 -31.13 0.86 8.22
N SER A 10 -31.98 1.84 7.92
CA SER A 10 -32.55 2.07 6.59
C SER A 10 -31.70 3.11 5.85
N PRO A 11 -31.23 2.84 4.61
CA PRO A 11 -30.65 3.87 3.76
C PRO A 11 -31.73 4.42 2.83
N SER A 12 -32.33 5.56 3.14
CA SER A 12 -33.20 6.27 2.19
C SER A 12 -32.93 7.77 2.17
N GLY A 13 -32.43 8.26 1.04
CA GLY A 13 -32.35 9.70 0.78
C GLY A 13 -31.36 10.07 -0.32
N LYS A 14 -31.61 9.66 -1.57
CA LYS A 14 -30.94 10.26 -2.74
C LYS A 14 -31.46 11.69 -2.91
N ALA A 15 -30.71 12.69 -2.44
CA ALA A 15 -31.01 14.09 -2.69
C ALA A 15 -30.53 14.48 -4.09
N LYS A 16 -31.46 15.01 -4.88
CA LYS A 16 -31.31 15.40 -6.28
C LYS A 16 -30.45 16.66 -6.38
N ILE A 17 -29.41 16.63 -7.21
CA ILE A 17 -28.56 17.77 -7.54
C ILE A 17 -29.28 18.58 -8.62
N THR A 18 -29.75 19.78 -8.27
CA THR A 18 -30.35 20.71 -9.23
C THR A 18 -29.25 21.51 -9.92
N LEU A 19 -29.07 21.26 -11.21
CA LEU A 19 -28.18 21.97 -12.13
C LEU A 19 -28.75 23.38 -12.40
N LEU A 20 -28.09 24.44 -11.93
CA LEU A 20 -28.43 25.83 -12.26
C LEU A 20 -27.27 26.45 -13.05
N GLY A 21 -27.47 26.58 -14.37
CA GLY A 21 -26.51 27.22 -15.26
C GLY A 21 -26.72 28.72 -15.38
N THR A 22 -25.61 29.47 -15.44
CA THR A 22 -25.41 30.78 -16.09
C THR A 22 -23.90 30.85 -16.37
N LEU A 23 -23.39 30.74 -17.60
CA LEU A 23 -23.36 31.66 -18.75
C LEU A 23 -22.59 32.98 -18.47
N ILE A 24 -21.63 33.28 -19.36
CA ILE A 24 -20.89 34.56 -19.59
C ILE A 24 -19.74 34.80 -18.59
N ALA A 25 -18.47 35.06 -18.96
CA ALA A 25 -17.93 35.80 -20.09
C ALA A 25 -16.54 35.29 -20.53
N MET A 26 -16.29 35.29 -21.84
CA MET A 26 -14.96 35.34 -22.41
C MET A 26 -14.28 36.66 -22.02
N LEU A 27 -13.05 36.61 -21.50
CA LEU A 27 -12.20 37.80 -21.37
C LEU A 27 -10.72 37.44 -21.61
N SER A 28 -10.30 37.71 -22.85
CA SER A 28 -8.95 38.12 -23.32
C SER A 28 -7.68 37.44 -22.78
N LEU A 29 -7.08 36.65 -23.67
CA LEU A 29 -5.63 36.42 -23.85
C LEU A 29 -4.80 37.74 -23.82
N PRO A 30 -3.52 37.71 -23.42
CA PRO A 30 -2.47 37.35 -24.38
C PRO A 30 -1.39 36.39 -23.85
N ILE A 31 -1.02 35.47 -24.76
CA ILE A 31 0.18 34.62 -24.72
C ILE A 31 1.42 35.52 -24.79
N LEU A 32 2.32 35.41 -23.81
CA LEU A 32 3.72 35.84 -23.97
C LEU A 32 4.54 34.64 -24.45
N PRO A 33 5.23 34.73 -25.59
CA PRO A 33 6.18 33.71 -26.00
C PRO A 33 7.61 34.13 -25.61
N VAL A 34 8.48 33.12 -25.57
CA VAL A 34 9.94 33.23 -25.68
C VAL A 34 10.69 33.62 -24.40
N PHE A 35 11.14 32.60 -23.67
CA PHE A 35 12.48 32.64 -23.10
C PHE A 35 13.24 31.42 -23.60
N ALA A 36 14.25 31.67 -24.44
CA ALA A 36 15.07 30.65 -25.07
C ALA A 36 15.95 29.93 -24.02
N PRO A 37 16.16 28.61 -24.13
CA PRO A 37 17.19 27.93 -23.35
C PRO A 37 18.56 28.19 -24.00
N SER A 38 19.36 29.09 -23.42
CA SER A 38 20.80 29.10 -23.67
C SER A 38 21.45 28.09 -22.74
N SER A 39 21.40 26.81 -23.12
CA SER A 39 22.26 25.79 -22.52
C SER A 39 23.60 25.85 -23.23
N SER A 40 24.52 26.66 -22.72
CA SER A 40 25.95 26.50 -23.00
C SER A 40 26.42 25.20 -22.32
N LEU A 41 26.22 24.07 -22.98
CA LEU A 41 26.94 22.86 -22.63
C LEU A 41 28.33 23.01 -23.26
N ALA A 42 29.28 23.37 -22.41
CA ALA A 42 30.69 23.26 -22.73
C ALA A 42 30.99 21.79 -23.07
N GLU A 43 31.44 21.58 -24.30
CA GLU A 43 32.05 20.33 -24.75
C GLU A 43 33.30 20.08 -23.88
N ALA A 44 33.22 19.06 -23.03
CA ALA A 44 34.38 18.47 -22.40
C ALA A 44 34.74 17.22 -23.20
N GLU A 45 35.59 17.41 -24.20
CA GLU A 45 36.29 16.34 -24.91
C GLU A 45 37.16 15.57 -23.90
N ALA A 46 36.79 14.32 -23.61
CA ALA A 46 37.64 13.39 -22.89
C ALA A 46 38.19 12.37 -23.89
N ASP A 47 39.39 12.66 -24.38
CA ASP A 47 40.27 11.73 -25.08
C ASP A 47 40.56 10.54 -24.17
N PHE A 48 40.06 9.35 -24.52
CA PHE A 48 40.51 8.10 -23.92
C PHE A 48 41.07 7.17 -25.01
N SER A 49 42.37 7.30 -25.22
CA SER A 49 43.17 6.45 -26.09
C SER A 49 43.22 5.01 -25.55
N VAL A 50 42.71 4.06 -26.35
CA VAL A 50 42.82 2.61 -26.07
C VAL A 50 44.17 2.10 -26.59
N PRO A 51 45.06 1.55 -25.75
CA PRO A 51 46.17 0.75 -26.26
C PRO A 51 45.69 -0.66 -26.58
N SER A 52 45.65 -0.95 -27.89
CA SER A 52 45.62 -2.28 -28.49
C SER A 52 46.78 -3.12 -27.95
N ILE A 53 46.48 -4.18 -27.19
CA ILE A 53 47.45 -5.24 -26.91
C ILE A 53 47.01 -6.50 -27.66
N ALA A 54 47.94 -6.94 -28.48
CA ALA A 54 47.83 -7.94 -29.51
C ALA A 54 47.53 -9.34 -28.98
N ALA A 55 46.92 -10.12 -29.88
CA ALA A 55 46.71 -11.54 -29.79
C ALA A 55 47.96 -12.31 -29.33
N THR A 56 47.76 -13.26 -28.42
CA THR A 56 48.68 -14.38 -28.23
C THR A 56 47.83 -15.64 -28.11
N ALA A 57 47.95 -16.48 -29.12
CA ALA A 57 47.35 -17.81 -29.21
C ALA A 57 48.16 -18.81 -28.38
N ILE A 58 47.53 -19.57 -27.50
CA ILE A 58 47.95 -20.94 -27.12
C ILE A 58 46.68 -21.78 -26.78
N PRO A 59 46.76 -23.12 -26.76
CA PRO A 59 46.10 -24.02 -27.70
C PRO A 59 44.86 -24.71 -27.11
N GLU A 60 43.98 -25.19 -27.99
CA GLU A 60 42.86 -26.07 -27.62
C GLU A 60 43.37 -27.33 -26.92
N THR A 61 42.86 -27.60 -25.72
CA THR A 61 42.95 -28.93 -25.09
C THR A 61 41.52 -29.42 -24.85
N PRO A 62 41.17 -30.66 -25.24
CA PRO A 62 39.83 -31.16 -25.09
C PRO A 62 39.66 -31.71 -23.67
N LEU A 63 38.92 -30.99 -22.84
CA LEU A 63 38.39 -31.54 -21.59
C LEU A 63 36.95 -31.96 -21.84
N ILE A 64 36.77 -33.26 -22.10
CA ILE A 64 35.49 -33.92 -21.88
C ILE A 64 35.22 -33.81 -20.37
N GLN A 65 34.33 -32.91 -20.00
CA GLN A 65 33.69 -32.93 -18.70
C GLN A 65 32.22 -33.24 -18.95
N GLU A 66 31.85 -34.50 -18.75
CA GLU A 66 30.46 -34.90 -18.61
C GLU A 66 29.87 -34.26 -17.36
N ASN A 67 29.44 -33.01 -17.47
CA ASN A 67 28.52 -32.44 -16.51
C ASN A 67 27.17 -33.09 -16.77
N SER A 68 26.94 -34.21 -16.09
CA SER A 68 25.61 -34.64 -15.69
C SER A 68 24.91 -33.44 -15.05
N PHE A 69 24.12 -32.71 -15.85
CA PHE A 69 23.13 -31.80 -15.35
C PHE A 69 22.06 -32.66 -14.67
N LEU A 70 22.30 -32.99 -13.40
CA LEU A 70 21.20 -33.30 -12.51
C LEU A 70 20.33 -32.04 -12.52
N PRO A 71 19.04 -32.11 -12.89
CA PRO A 71 18.16 -30.99 -12.64
C PRO A 71 18.21 -30.78 -11.15
N ALA A 72 18.81 -29.66 -10.70
CA ALA A 72 18.68 -29.21 -9.34
C ALA A 72 17.19 -29.32 -9.04
N SER A 73 16.83 -30.20 -8.12
CA SER A 73 15.46 -30.30 -7.64
C SER A 73 15.13 -28.88 -7.22
N ARG A 74 14.39 -28.15 -8.06
CA ARG A 74 13.70 -26.96 -7.62
C ARG A 74 12.84 -27.51 -6.51
N HIS A 75 13.27 -27.33 -5.27
CA HIS A 75 12.41 -27.53 -4.13
C HIS A 75 11.19 -26.66 -4.45
N TYR A 76 10.15 -27.32 -4.96
CA TYR A 76 8.84 -26.71 -5.13
C TYR A 76 8.38 -26.51 -3.69
N SER A 77 8.77 -25.37 -3.13
CA SER A 77 8.22 -24.90 -1.88
C SER A 77 6.74 -24.71 -2.18
N PRO A 78 5.84 -25.52 -1.61
CA PRO A 78 4.42 -25.30 -1.82
C PRO A 78 4.15 -23.86 -1.41
N LYS A 79 3.59 -23.08 -2.34
CA LYS A 79 3.10 -21.72 -2.05
C LYS A 79 2.20 -21.87 -0.84
N ALA A 80 2.63 -21.33 0.31
CA ALA A 80 1.92 -21.51 1.57
C ALA A 80 0.46 -21.13 1.35
N GLU A 81 -0.43 -22.13 1.36
CA GLU A 81 -1.86 -21.90 1.26
C GLU A 81 -2.30 -21.30 2.59
N LEU A 82 -2.50 -19.98 2.56
CA LEU A 82 -2.99 -19.20 3.67
C LEU A 82 -4.32 -19.81 4.15
N THR A 83 -4.28 -20.50 5.29
CA THR A 83 -5.47 -21.16 5.82
C THR A 83 -6.30 -20.12 6.57
N VAL A 84 -7.52 -19.88 6.09
CA VAL A 84 -8.49 -19.01 6.77
C VAL A 84 -9.00 -19.73 8.02
N LEU A 85 -8.77 -19.14 9.18
CA LEU A 85 -9.14 -19.74 10.47
C LEU A 85 -10.53 -19.33 10.94
N GLU A 86 -10.87 -18.04 10.80
CA GLU A 86 -12.07 -17.46 11.40
C GLU A 86 -12.56 -16.26 10.59
N LYS A 87 -13.88 -16.11 10.51
CA LYS A 87 -14.57 -14.98 9.88
C LYS A 87 -15.31 -14.16 10.93
N ILE A 88 -15.04 -12.86 11.00
CA ILE A 88 -15.61 -11.94 12.01
C ILE A 88 -16.19 -10.71 11.32
N ASP A 89 -17.44 -10.36 11.62
CA ASP A 89 -18.07 -9.13 11.15
C ASP A 89 -17.56 -7.92 11.95
N VAL A 90 -17.11 -6.89 11.25
CA VAL A 90 -16.48 -5.71 11.87
C VAL A 90 -16.85 -4.41 11.18
N VAL A 91 -16.63 -3.31 11.89
CA VAL A 91 -16.64 -1.96 11.33
C VAL A 91 -15.22 -1.60 10.95
N VAL A 92 -14.99 -1.27 9.69
CA VAL A 92 -13.68 -0.86 9.19
C VAL A 92 -13.68 0.65 8.96
N THR A 93 -12.71 1.30 9.56
CA THR A 93 -12.44 2.74 9.46
C THR A 93 -10.97 2.94 9.06
N ALA A 94 -10.56 4.19 8.89
CA ALA A 94 -9.23 4.54 8.43
C ALA A 94 -8.63 5.66 9.26
N TYR A 95 -7.33 5.56 9.52
CA TYR A 95 -6.54 6.57 10.23
C TYR A 95 -5.27 6.90 9.45
N SER A 96 -4.61 7.99 9.84
CA SER A 96 -3.36 8.44 9.22
C SER A 96 -2.40 8.97 10.26
N SER A 97 -1.11 8.71 10.08
CA SER A 97 -0.02 9.26 10.91
C SER A 97 0.30 10.72 10.57
N SER A 98 -0.70 11.60 10.53
CA SER A 98 -0.44 13.01 10.25
C SER A 98 0.29 13.65 11.42
N VAL A 99 1.43 14.30 11.12
CA VAL A 99 2.28 15.00 12.11
C VAL A 99 1.50 16.04 12.93
N TRP A 100 0.42 16.59 12.38
CA TRP A 100 -0.44 17.55 13.08
C TRP A 100 -1.33 16.92 14.16
N GLU A 101 -1.40 15.58 14.23
CA GLU A 101 -2.25 14.80 15.13
C GLU A 101 -1.45 13.96 16.13
N THR A 102 -0.12 13.95 16.04
CA THR A 102 0.78 13.10 16.85
C THR A 102 2.04 13.85 17.30
N ASP A 103 2.59 13.49 18.45
CA ASP A 103 3.83 14.05 19.01
C ASP A 103 5.06 13.67 18.16
N ASP A 104 6.27 13.84 18.68
CA ASP A 104 7.57 13.73 17.99
C ASP A 104 7.84 12.41 17.21
N THR A 105 6.99 11.37 17.33
CA THR A 105 7.10 10.09 16.61
C THR A 105 5.78 9.62 15.97
N PRO A 106 5.29 10.29 14.92
CA PRO A 106 3.98 10.04 14.29
C PRO A 106 3.84 8.64 13.64
N TYR A 107 4.96 8.01 13.31
CA TYR A 107 4.99 6.77 12.54
C TYR A 107 5.27 5.52 13.39
N LEU A 108 5.33 5.62 14.71
CA LEU A 108 5.61 4.48 15.59
C LEU A 108 4.30 3.82 16.04
N THR A 109 4.11 2.54 15.73
CA THR A 109 2.93 1.75 16.14
C THR A 109 3.03 1.26 17.59
N ALA A 110 1.93 0.76 18.16
CA ALA A 110 1.96 0.10 19.47
C ALA A 110 2.83 -1.17 19.51
N ALA A 111 3.14 -1.79 18.38
CA ALA A 111 4.12 -2.88 18.24
C ALA A 111 5.57 -2.38 18.10
N ASN A 112 5.79 -1.05 18.22
CA ASN A 112 7.10 -0.40 18.10
C ASN A 112 7.74 -0.59 16.71
N THR A 113 6.90 -0.66 15.67
CA THR A 113 7.27 -0.74 14.25
C THR A 113 6.93 0.56 13.54
N LEU A 114 7.52 0.79 12.35
CA LEU A 114 7.11 1.89 11.50
C LEU A 114 5.78 1.59 10.79
N THR A 115 4.88 2.58 10.78
CA THR A 115 3.64 2.50 10.01
C THR A 115 3.95 2.39 8.52
N ARG A 116 3.21 1.51 7.87
CA ARG A 116 3.36 1.18 6.46
C ARG A 116 2.05 0.64 5.92
N ASP A 117 1.96 0.58 4.60
CA ASP A 117 0.81 -0.03 3.96
C ASP A 117 0.63 -1.49 4.43
N GLY A 118 -0.59 -1.83 4.83
CA GLY A 118 -0.91 -3.13 5.43
C GLY A 118 -0.93 -3.16 6.96
N VAL A 119 -0.62 -2.06 7.66
CA VAL A 119 -0.78 -1.97 9.11
C VAL A 119 -2.24 -1.67 9.49
N VAL A 120 -2.74 -2.37 10.50
CA VAL A 120 -4.05 -2.12 11.09
C VAL A 120 -4.00 -2.01 12.60
N ALA A 121 -4.92 -1.22 13.15
CA ALA A 121 -5.19 -1.10 14.57
C ALA A 121 -6.43 -1.90 14.95
N SER A 122 -6.34 -2.68 16.02
CA SER A 122 -7.47 -3.46 16.56
C SER A 122 -7.30 -3.69 18.06
N ASN A 123 -8.39 -3.69 18.81
CA ASN A 123 -8.38 -4.09 20.24
C ASN A 123 -8.68 -5.58 20.45
N LEU A 124 -9.42 -6.21 19.51
CA LEU A 124 -9.82 -7.61 19.60
C LEU A 124 -8.67 -8.58 19.33
N LEU A 125 -7.86 -8.31 18.31
CA LEU A 125 -6.87 -9.26 17.81
C LEU A 125 -5.50 -9.07 18.49
N PRO A 126 -4.73 -10.14 18.73
CA PRO A 126 -3.37 -10.01 19.24
C PRO A 126 -2.44 -9.38 18.21
N PHE A 127 -1.33 -8.79 18.67
CA PHE A 127 -0.33 -8.23 17.77
C PHE A 127 0.28 -9.30 16.87
N GLY A 128 0.63 -8.92 15.65
CA GLY A 128 1.17 -9.81 14.62
C GLY A 128 0.13 -10.70 13.93
N THR A 129 -1.15 -10.63 14.33
CA THR A 129 -2.23 -11.35 13.64
C THR A 129 -2.33 -10.86 12.20
N LYS A 130 -2.37 -11.81 11.26
CA LYS A 130 -2.57 -11.52 9.84
C LYS A 130 -4.05 -11.64 9.53
N ILE A 131 -4.62 -10.60 8.91
CA ILE A 131 -6.01 -10.57 8.49
C ILE A 131 -6.14 -10.24 7.02
N ARG A 132 -7.26 -10.66 6.43
CA ARG A 132 -7.69 -10.28 5.09
C ARG A 132 -9.04 -9.60 5.18
N ILE A 133 -9.30 -8.69 4.25
CA ILE A 133 -10.57 -7.97 4.13
C ILE A 133 -11.09 -8.14 2.70
N PRO A 134 -11.69 -9.29 2.37
CA PRO A 134 -11.96 -9.66 0.98
C PRO A 134 -12.84 -8.67 0.23
N GLU A 135 -13.88 -8.11 0.87
CA GLU A 135 -14.82 -7.20 0.21
C GLU A 135 -14.20 -5.85 -0.17
N LEU A 136 -13.14 -5.42 0.54
CA LEU A 136 -12.53 -4.11 0.34
C LEU A 136 -11.18 -4.16 -0.37
N PHE A 137 -10.36 -5.18 -0.08
CA PHE A 137 -8.98 -5.29 -0.57
C PHE A 137 -8.64 -6.65 -1.18
N GLY A 138 -9.63 -7.54 -1.33
CA GLY A 138 -9.45 -8.87 -1.94
C GLY A 138 -8.43 -9.73 -1.19
N GLU A 139 -7.33 -10.05 -1.87
CA GLU A 139 -6.28 -10.95 -1.39
C GLU A 139 -5.23 -10.28 -0.50
N LYS A 140 -5.33 -8.96 -0.28
CA LYS A 140 -4.35 -8.21 0.51
C LYS A 140 -4.37 -8.64 1.98
N ILE A 141 -3.17 -8.88 2.51
CA ILE A 141 -2.97 -9.25 3.92
C ILE A 141 -2.56 -8.01 4.69
N PHE A 142 -3.20 -7.84 5.84
CA PHE A 142 -2.91 -6.80 6.81
C PHE A 142 -2.35 -7.44 8.08
N ALA A 143 -1.51 -6.71 8.81
CA ALA A 143 -0.92 -7.12 10.07
C ALA A 143 -1.39 -6.19 11.20
N VAL A 144 -1.86 -6.79 12.29
CA VAL A 144 -2.25 -6.06 13.50
C VAL A 144 -0.99 -5.63 14.23
N GLU A 145 -0.64 -4.35 14.10
CA GLU A 145 0.56 -3.79 14.74
C GLU A 145 0.24 -2.60 15.64
N ASP A 146 -1.00 -2.12 15.63
CA ASP A 146 -1.38 -0.94 16.39
C ASP A 146 -2.61 -1.18 17.26
N ARG A 147 -2.87 -0.27 18.21
CA ARG A 147 -3.99 -0.36 19.16
C ARG A 147 -4.90 0.84 19.05
N MET A 148 -6.18 0.59 19.29
CA MET A 148 -7.17 1.65 19.35
C MET A 148 -7.34 2.12 20.80
N ASN A 149 -7.93 3.29 20.97
CA ASN A 149 -8.31 3.77 22.30
C ASN A 149 -9.25 2.75 22.97
N GLN A 150 -9.07 2.48 24.28
CA GLN A 150 -9.85 1.52 25.07
C GLN A 150 -11.37 1.76 25.05
N ARG A 151 -11.81 3.00 24.79
CA ARG A 151 -13.25 3.33 24.67
C ARG A 151 -13.89 2.78 23.39
N ILE A 152 -13.09 2.42 22.40
CA ILE A 152 -13.55 1.87 21.13
C ILE A 152 -13.79 0.38 21.30
N GLY A 153 -14.96 -0.09 20.86
CA GLY A 153 -15.35 -1.48 20.98
C GLY A 153 -14.50 -2.44 20.14
N ASP A 154 -14.52 -3.72 20.53
CA ASP A 154 -13.62 -4.74 20.00
C ASP A 154 -13.84 -5.04 18.49
N PHE A 155 -15.06 -4.85 17.98
CA PHE A 155 -15.42 -5.14 16.59
C PHE A 155 -15.16 -3.98 15.62
N GLN A 156 -14.20 -3.11 15.93
CA GLN A 156 -13.72 -2.05 15.04
C GLN A 156 -12.26 -2.29 14.65
N ILE A 157 -11.95 -2.01 13.39
CA ILE A 157 -10.60 -2.10 12.81
C ILE A 157 -10.29 -0.81 12.08
N ASP A 158 -9.16 -0.21 12.40
CA ASP A 158 -8.66 1.01 11.76
C ASP A 158 -7.50 0.66 10.82
N ILE A 159 -7.66 0.97 9.53
CA ILE A 159 -6.63 0.76 8.51
C ILE A 159 -5.76 2.00 8.40
N TRP A 160 -4.44 1.82 8.41
CA TRP A 160 -3.51 2.92 8.24
C TRP A 160 -3.45 3.39 6.78
N PHE A 161 -3.48 4.69 6.57
CA PHE A 161 -3.23 5.35 5.29
C PHE A 161 -2.13 6.41 5.40
N PRO A 162 -1.34 6.64 4.33
CA PRO A 162 -0.25 7.63 4.35
C PRO A 162 -0.75 9.08 4.36
N SER A 163 -2.02 9.33 4.03
CA SER A 163 -2.59 10.69 3.98
C SER A 163 -3.97 10.74 4.64
N SER A 164 -4.21 11.77 5.46
CA SER A 164 -5.53 12.01 6.06
C SER A 164 -6.63 12.22 5.04
N TRP A 165 -6.31 12.75 3.85
CA TRP A 165 -7.30 12.89 2.79
C TRP A 165 -7.79 11.52 2.32
N GLN A 166 -6.88 10.56 2.12
CA GLN A 166 -7.24 9.19 1.74
C GLN A 166 -8.07 8.50 2.82
N ALA A 167 -7.68 8.64 4.09
CA ALA A 167 -8.43 8.09 5.22
C ALA A 167 -9.87 8.65 5.28
N LYS A 168 -10.03 9.97 5.07
CA LYS A 168 -11.35 10.62 5.02
C LYS A 168 -12.19 10.16 3.84
N GLN A 169 -11.58 9.96 2.66
CA GLN A 169 -12.30 9.45 1.48
C GLN A 169 -12.72 7.99 1.62
N PHE A 170 -11.93 7.17 2.31
CA PHE A 170 -12.28 5.78 2.59
C PHE A 170 -13.58 5.68 3.41
N GLY A 171 -13.66 6.48 4.49
CA GLY A 171 -14.85 6.57 5.33
C GLY A 171 -15.10 5.29 6.15
N LEU A 172 -16.32 5.13 6.64
CA LEU A 172 -16.73 3.97 7.43
C LEU A 172 -17.35 2.89 6.53
N LYS A 173 -16.92 1.64 6.69
CA LYS A 173 -17.42 0.47 5.96
C LYS A 173 -17.80 -0.65 6.94
N TYR A 174 -18.87 -1.36 6.61
CA TYR A 174 -19.24 -2.61 7.30
C TYR A 174 -18.83 -3.75 6.38
N THR A 175 -18.04 -4.69 6.90
CA THR A 175 -17.51 -5.84 6.17
C THR A 175 -17.18 -6.94 7.17
N TYR A 176 -16.76 -8.10 6.68
CA TYR A 176 -16.11 -9.11 7.49
C TYR A 176 -14.60 -9.13 7.25
N ILE A 177 -13.87 -9.69 8.22
CA ILE A 177 -12.47 -10.03 8.11
C ILE A 177 -12.23 -11.52 8.24
N GLU A 178 -11.13 -11.98 7.69
CA GLU A 178 -10.67 -13.36 7.75
C GLU A 178 -9.28 -13.40 8.39
N THR A 179 -9.15 -14.15 9.49
CA THR A 179 -7.84 -14.38 10.12
C THR A 179 -7.06 -15.45 9.37
N VAL A 180 -5.79 -15.18 9.14
CA VAL A 180 -4.90 -16.04 8.36
C VAL A 180 -3.72 -16.49 9.23
N LYS A 181 -3.30 -17.74 9.06
CA LYS A 181 -2.12 -18.31 9.73
C LYS A 181 -1.07 -18.79 8.75
#